data_AF-A0A8J5CW82-F1
#
_entry.id   AF-A0A8J5CW82-F1
#
_cell.length_a   1.000
_cell.length_b   1.000
_cell.length_c   1.000
_cell.angle_alpha   90.00
_cell.angle_beta   90.00
_cell.angle_gamma   90.00
#
_symmetry.space_group_name_H-M   'P 1'
#
loop_
_entity.id
_entity.type
_entity.pdbx_description
1 polymer ?
#
loop_
_entity_poly.entity_id
_entity_poly.type
_entity_poly.pdbx_seq_one_letter_code
_entity_poly.pdbx_strand_id
1 'polypeptide(L)'
;MTSTKWVTSQGSMGSLEGLSWTHDFYNDTNLQLFGPTSIMGRSVLIHKREENARWFCGSIIWGYSPSEARQVSLIASFHNPHGYAEGYVRMTRRHNWSVYVNPVGVDAGVKFFQSRCVAAGYRWNPYLIHLAFPNDRDYYERQCSPEVPLRCDVGDLSGRLGTIDLGDKRFVFVDRNLPLSGPHGINNRALVIHTENAGVDRFACANIRADDDIIKWVIIKKAPKFSVPNFMSDMREVLGAPKWFLAADLQTVTLSTDQQCVTFVVHFMGPSARRLELDFSRIIAGGILNTPTITIRGVYNDPDREREVPYRACGGLEEEHILEDYKSVSLWNLIAGDDTGGGSPLASPLLLPLLLPFLLLLQ
;
A
#
# COMPACT_ATOMS: atom_id res chain seq x y z
N MET A 1 -28.63 15.96 -15.25
CA MET A 1 -27.21 15.89 -14.86
C MET A 1 -26.47 15.13 -15.94
N THR A 2 -25.97 15.84 -16.94
CA THR A 2 -25.36 15.25 -18.14
C THR A 2 -23.85 15.30 -18.00
N SER A 3 -23.25 14.12 -17.89
CA SER A 3 -21.82 13.90 -17.98
C SER A 3 -21.51 13.42 -19.38
N THR A 4 -20.69 14.14 -20.12
CA THR A 4 -20.02 13.58 -21.30
C THR A 4 -18.63 14.18 -21.50
N LYS A 5 -17.62 13.31 -21.46
CA LYS A 5 -16.21 13.51 -21.88
C LYS A 5 -16.14 13.57 -23.40
N TRP A 6 -15.27 14.38 -24.02
CA TRP A 6 -14.38 14.00 -25.15
C TRP A 6 -13.19 14.96 -25.30
N VAL A 7 -12.10 14.45 -25.90
CA VAL A 7 -10.78 15.05 -26.11
C VAL A 7 -10.52 15.20 -27.61
N THR A 8 -9.83 16.26 -28.05
CA THR A 8 -9.26 16.37 -29.41
C THR A 8 -7.78 16.76 -29.36
N SER A 9 -7.00 16.24 -30.32
CA SER A 9 -5.88 16.96 -30.93
C SER A 9 -5.97 16.83 -32.45
N GLN A 10 -5.28 17.73 -33.16
CA GLN A 10 -5.41 18.06 -34.58
C GLN A 10 -5.44 16.86 -35.55
N GLY A 11 -6.65 16.53 -35.98
CA GLY A 11 -7.00 15.82 -37.20
C GLY A 11 -8.50 16.06 -37.39
N SER A 12 -8.93 16.51 -38.57
CA SER A 12 -10.29 17.05 -38.78
C SER A 12 -11.39 16.07 -38.35
N MET A 13 -11.97 16.28 -37.17
CA MET A 13 -13.10 15.50 -36.68
C MET A 13 -14.31 16.42 -36.54
N GLY A 14 -15.03 16.57 -37.65
CA GLY A 14 -16.42 17.05 -37.72
C GLY A 14 -16.69 18.53 -37.39
N SER A 15 -17.76 19.06 -38.00
CA SER A 15 -18.36 20.35 -37.63
C SER A 15 -19.52 20.12 -36.66
N LEU A 16 -19.62 20.90 -35.58
CA LEU A 16 -20.68 20.78 -34.57
C LEU A 16 -21.95 21.61 -34.93
N GLU A 17 -22.24 21.78 -36.21
CA GLU A 17 -23.35 22.64 -36.66
C GLU A 17 -24.73 22.02 -36.47
N GLY A 18 -25.65 22.80 -35.92
CA GLY A 18 -27.06 22.40 -35.77
C GLY A 18 -27.35 21.44 -34.62
N LEU A 19 -26.36 21.11 -33.77
CA LEU A 19 -26.52 20.17 -32.66
C LEU A 19 -26.80 20.92 -31.34
N SER A 20 -27.92 20.64 -30.68
CA SER A 20 -28.19 21.17 -29.33
C SER A 20 -27.61 20.28 -28.22
N TRP A 21 -27.48 18.97 -28.49
CA TRP A 21 -26.84 17.97 -27.63
C TRP A 21 -26.27 16.85 -28.51
N THR A 22 -25.02 16.45 -28.30
CA THR A 22 -24.40 15.31 -29.01
C THR A 22 -23.48 14.50 -28.10
N HIS A 23 -23.33 13.20 -28.39
CA HIS A 23 -22.39 12.29 -27.75
C HIS A 23 -21.69 11.49 -28.86
N ASP A 24 -20.48 11.91 -29.22
CA ASP A 24 -19.76 11.36 -30.37
C ASP A 24 -18.48 10.65 -29.94
N PHE A 25 -18.27 9.45 -30.44
CA PHE A 25 -17.07 8.68 -30.16
C PHE A 25 -16.08 8.82 -31.32
N TYR A 26 -14.85 9.23 -31.01
CA TYR A 26 -13.79 9.35 -31.99
C TYR A 26 -12.61 8.44 -31.63
N ASN A 27 -12.06 7.76 -32.62
CA ASN A 27 -10.89 6.93 -32.49
C ASN A 27 -9.71 7.56 -33.24
N ASP A 28 -8.62 7.83 -32.53
CA ASP A 28 -7.40 8.41 -33.09
C ASP A 28 -6.19 7.64 -32.55
N THR A 29 -5.45 6.99 -33.45
CA THR A 29 -4.27 6.18 -33.10
C THR A 29 -3.02 7.01 -32.86
N ASN A 30 -3.01 8.30 -33.25
CA ASN A 30 -1.89 9.21 -33.02
C ASN A 30 -2.00 9.91 -31.65
N LEU A 31 -3.16 9.83 -30.99
CA LEU A 31 -3.40 10.37 -29.66
C LEU A 31 -2.97 9.41 -28.55
N GLN A 32 -1.67 9.37 -28.30
CA GLN A 32 -1.10 8.54 -27.24
C GLN A 32 -1.43 9.08 -25.85
N LEU A 33 -1.87 8.21 -24.93
CA LEU A 33 -2.11 8.55 -23.53
C LEU A 33 -0.90 8.27 -22.63
N PHE A 34 0.13 7.59 -23.13
CA PHE A 34 1.36 7.25 -22.43
C PHE A 34 2.58 7.44 -23.33
N GLY A 35 3.78 7.44 -22.73
CA GLY A 35 5.02 7.68 -23.46
C GLY A 35 5.35 9.17 -23.66
N PRO A 36 6.47 9.48 -24.35
CA PRO A 36 7.02 10.83 -24.45
C PRO A 36 6.11 11.83 -25.19
N THR A 37 5.23 11.34 -26.06
CA THR A 37 4.27 12.15 -26.84
C THR A 37 2.87 12.17 -26.22
N SER A 38 2.74 11.81 -24.94
CA SER A 38 1.43 11.75 -24.27
C SER A 38 0.69 13.11 -24.30
N ILE A 39 -0.61 13.03 -24.57
CA ILE A 39 -1.54 14.17 -24.47
C ILE A 39 -2.13 14.37 -23.08
N MET A 40 -1.79 13.51 -22.12
CA MET A 40 -2.18 13.67 -20.73
C MET A 40 -1.58 14.96 -20.14
N GLY A 41 -2.40 15.72 -19.41
CA GLY A 41 -2.03 17.02 -18.84
C GLY A 41 -2.05 18.18 -19.84
N ARG A 42 -2.38 17.95 -21.12
CA ARG A 42 -2.56 19.00 -22.13
C ARG A 42 -3.99 19.51 -22.15
N SER A 43 -4.31 20.45 -23.04
CA SER A 43 -5.66 21.01 -23.17
C SER A 43 -6.31 20.60 -24.48
N VAL A 44 -7.61 20.30 -24.42
CA VAL A 44 -8.49 20.24 -25.60
C VAL A 44 -9.12 21.61 -25.82
N LEU A 45 -9.26 22.01 -27.07
CA LEU A 45 -9.78 23.31 -27.48
C LEU A 45 -10.82 23.14 -28.59
N ILE A 46 -11.98 23.76 -28.41
CA ILE A 46 -13.06 23.80 -29.40
C ILE A 46 -13.10 25.21 -29.98
N HIS A 47 -13.07 25.31 -31.31
CA HIS A 47 -13.09 26.58 -32.02
C HIS A 47 -14.49 26.93 -32.54
N LYS A 48 -14.80 28.23 -32.60
CA LYS A 48 -15.94 28.74 -33.38
C LYS A 48 -15.57 28.76 -34.86
N ARG A 49 -16.51 28.37 -35.72
CA ARG A 49 -16.31 28.30 -37.19
C ARG A 49 -16.00 29.66 -37.80
N GLU A 50 -16.78 30.69 -37.45
CA GLU A 50 -16.81 31.95 -38.20
C GLU A 50 -15.61 32.87 -37.91
N GLU A 51 -14.90 32.67 -36.79
CA GLU A 51 -13.80 33.57 -36.39
C GLU A 51 -12.52 32.82 -35.97
N ASN A 52 -12.51 31.48 -36.07
CA ASN A 52 -11.44 30.63 -35.53
C ASN A 52 -11.16 30.87 -34.03
N ALA A 53 -12.09 31.55 -33.34
CA ALA A 53 -11.96 31.95 -31.95
C ALA A 53 -12.13 30.75 -31.02
N ARG A 54 -11.40 30.76 -29.91
CA ARG A 54 -11.47 29.74 -28.86
C ARG A 54 -12.84 29.80 -28.18
N TRP A 55 -13.63 28.73 -28.28
CA TRP A 55 -14.96 28.67 -27.71
C TRP A 55 -14.98 28.02 -26.32
N PHE A 56 -14.42 26.81 -26.22
CA PHE A 56 -14.31 26.07 -24.97
C PHE A 56 -12.95 25.42 -24.86
N CYS A 57 -12.40 25.38 -23.65
CA CYS A 57 -11.17 24.66 -23.35
C CYS A 57 -11.34 23.79 -22.11
N GLY A 58 -10.65 22.65 -22.09
CA GLY A 58 -10.58 21.78 -20.92
C GLY A 58 -9.23 21.10 -20.84
N SER A 59 -8.81 20.72 -19.63
CA SER A 59 -7.59 19.93 -19.44
C SER A 59 -7.89 18.45 -19.62
N ILE A 60 -7.05 17.78 -20.40
CA ILE A 60 -7.03 16.33 -20.59
C ILE A 60 -6.37 15.74 -19.36
N ILE A 61 -7.17 15.24 -18.44
CA ILE A 61 -6.73 14.54 -17.24
C ILE A 61 -7.23 13.10 -17.29
N TRP A 62 -6.69 12.26 -16.41
CA TRP A 62 -7.24 10.93 -16.19
C TRP A 62 -8.69 11.10 -15.77
N GLY A 63 -9.62 10.67 -16.62
CA GLY A 63 -11.02 10.82 -16.32
C GLY A 63 -11.56 9.53 -15.73
N TYR A 64 -12.34 9.64 -14.67
CA TYR A 64 -12.86 8.51 -13.92
C TYR A 64 -13.99 7.78 -14.69
N SER A 65 -13.80 6.49 -15.00
CA SER A 65 -14.94 5.59 -15.18
C SER A 65 -15.52 5.23 -13.80
N PRO A 66 -16.83 5.02 -13.61
CA PRO A 66 -17.37 4.38 -12.41
C PRO A 66 -16.75 3.00 -12.13
N SER A 67 -16.25 2.32 -13.16
CA SER A 67 -15.47 1.07 -13.03
C SER A 67 -13.99 1.27 -12.66
N GLU A 68 -13.50 2.51 -12.71
CA GLU A 68 -12.13 2.92 -12.32
C GLU A 68 -12.13 3.79 -11.06
N ALA A 69 -13.31 4.08 -10.49
CA ALA A 69 -13.44 4.77 -9.22
C ALA A 69 -12.84 3.88 -8.12
N ARG A 70 -11.57 4.13 -7.80
CA ARG A 70 -10.89 3.41 -6.72
C ARG A 70 -11.54 3.82 -5.41
N GLN A 71 -12.20 2.86 -4.76
CA GLN A 71 -12.60 3.02 -3.37
C GLN A 71 -11.34 3.29 -2.54
N VAL A 72 -11.29 4.45 -1.89
CA VAL A 72 -10.27 4.74 -0.90
C VAL A 72 -10.76 4.18 0.41
N SER A 73 -10.18 3.06 0.85
CA SER A 73 -10.38 2.52 2.19
C SER A 73 -9.19 2.91 3.06
N LEU A 74 -9.47 3.26 4.31
CA LEU A 74 -8.45 3.51 5.32
C LEU A 74 -8.76 2.66 6.54
N ILE A 75 -7.71 2.17 7.20
CA ILE A 75 -7.80 1.37 8.41
C ILE A 75 -7.01 2.03 9.54
N ALA A 76 -7.62 2.05 10.73
CA ALA A 76 -6.97 2.39 11.98
C ALA A 76 -7.09 1.19 12.92
N SER A 77 -5.96 0.57 13.25
CA SER A 77 -5.94 -0.67 14.02
C SER A 77 -5.25 -0.49 15.36
N PHE A 78 -5.92 -0.95 16.42
CA PHE A 78 -5.55 -0.76 17.83
C PHE A 78 -4.82 -1.98 18.44
N HIS A 79 -4.26 -2.86 17.60
CA HIS A 79 -3.57 -4.12 17.95
C HIS A 79 -2.16 -3.92 18.54
N ASN A 80 -1.91 -2.82 19.24
CA ASN A 80 -0.63 -2.64 19.91
C ASN A 80 -0.65 -3.41 21.24
N PRO A 81 0.31 -4.30 21.52
CA PRO A 81 0.31 -5.21 22.69
C PRO A 81 0.63 -4.49 23.98
N HIS A 82 1.27 -3.33 23.86
CA HIS A 82 1.41 -2.39 24.96
C HIS A 82 0.23 -1.40 25.02
N GLY A 83 -0.62 -1.41 24.00
CA GLY A 83 -1.86 -0.66 23.93
C GLY A 83 -2.96 -1.28 24.79
N TYR A 84 -3.92 -0.44 25.17
CA TYR A 84 -4.97 -0.79 26.13
C TYR A 84 -6.29 -1.22 25.47
N ALA A 85 -6.30 -1.25 24.15
CA ALA A 85 -7.45 -1.65 23.34
C ALA A 85 -7.17 -2.95 22.54
N GLU A 86 -6.14 -3.71 22.93
CA GLU A 86 -5.89 -5.05 22.39
C GLU A 86 -6.47 -6.14 23.28
N GLY A 87 -6.97 -7.22 22.66
CA GLY A 87 -7.50 -8.39 23.37
C GLY A 87 -8.91 -8.19 23.93
N TYR A 88 -9.18 -8.79 25.10
CA TYR A 88 -10.46 -8.66 25.77
C TYR A 88 -10.58 -7.29 26.44
N VAL A 89 -11.29 -6.37 25.78
CA VAL A 89 -11.62 -5.06 26.34
C VAL A 89 -12.86 -5.20 27.22
N ARG A 90 -12.75 -4.79 28.49
CA ARG A 90 -13.90 -4.72 29.40
C ARG A 90 -14.95 -3.79 28.81
N MET A 91 -16.22 -4.13 28.98
CA MET A 91 -17.30 -3.30 28.45
C MET A 91 -17.34 -1.95 29.15
N THR A 92 -17.08 -0.88 28.38
CA THR A 92 -17.07 0.51 28.84
C THR A 92 -17.88 1.36 27.88
N ARG A 93 -18.52 2.42 28.38
CA ARG A 93 -19.55 3.14 27.63
C ARG A 93 -19.19 4.59 27.37
N ARG A 94 -19.80 5.12 26.30
CA ARG A 94 -19.86 6.54 25.99
C ARG A 94 -18.47 7.16 25.83
N HIS A 95 -17.65 6.54 24.99
CA HIS A 95 -16.34 7.04 24.63
C HIS A 95 -16.43 8.07 23.52
N ASN A 96 -15.78 9.21 23.72
CA ASN A 96 -15.52 10.14 22.63
C ASN A 96 -14.41 9.59 21.74
N TRP A 97 -14.47 9.89 20.46
CA TRP A 97 -13.54 9.44 19.43
C TRP A 97 -13.40 10.53 18.38
N SER A 98 -12.16 10.79 17.96
CA SER A 98 -11.85 11.88 17.05
C SER A 98 -10.56 11.64 16.27
N VAL A 99 -10.44 12.27 15.11
CA VAL A 99 -9.21 12.30 14.31
C VAL A 99 -8.32 13.45 14.77
N TYR A 100 -7.02 13.17 14.90
CA TYR A 100 -5.98 14.07 15.37
C TYR A 100 -4.93 14.32 14.28
N VAL A 101 -4.22 15.45 14.36
CA VAL A 101 -3.41 15.96 13.24
C VAL A 101 -2.25 15.06 12.87
N ASN A 102 -1.52 14.56 13.87
CA ASN A 102 -0.27 13.82 13.67
C ASN A 102 -0.49 12.30 13.79
N PRO A 103 0.36 11.48 13.15
CA PRO A 103 0.40 10.06 13.44
C PRO A 103 0.86 9.79 14.87
N VAL A 104 0.40 8.66 15.41
CA VAL A 104 0.75 8.12 16.72
C VAL A 104 2.18 7.56 16.73
N GLY A 105 2.92 7.94 17.77
CA GLY A 105 4.28 7.49 18.04
C GLY A 105 4.34 6.22 18.90
N VAL A 106 5.37 6.11 19.73
CA VAL A 106 5.56 5.03 20.71
C VAL A 106 4.71 5.21 21.97
N ASP A 107 4.12 6.39 22.13
CA ASP A 107 3.27 6.85 23.23
C ASP A 107 1.90 6.17 23.27
N ALA A 108 1.53 5.38 22.25
CA ALA A 108 0.33 4.56 22.25
C ALA A 108 0.32 3.50 23.36
N GLY A 109 1.51 3.01 23.74
CA GLY A 109 1.67 1.91 24.70
C GLY A 109 1.90 2.35 26.14
N VAL A 110 1.82 3.66 26.43
CA VAL A 110 2.14 4.20 27.75
C VAL A 110 1.00 3.97 28.73
N LYS A 111 1.33 3.52 29.95
CA LYS A 111 0.33 3.19 30.97
C LYS A 111 -0.44 4.39 31.50
N PHE A 112 0.23 5.52 31.69
CA PHE A 112 -0.37 6.73 32.22
C PHE A 112 -1.11 7.52 31.13
N PHE A 113 -2.38 7.86 31.37
CA PHE A 113 -3.23 8.57 30.40
C PHE A 113 -2.65 9.92 29.95
N GLN A 114 -2.00 10.65 30.84
CA GLN A 114 -1.43 11.98 30.57
C GLN A 114 -0.34 11.98 29.49
N SER A 115 0.38 10.86 29.34
CA SER A 115 1.45 10.72 28.35
C SER A 115 1.05 9.82 27.18
N ARG A 116 -0.16 9.25 27.22
CA ARG A 116 -0.64 8.34 26.18
C ARG A 116 -1.20 9.13 25.01
N CYS A 117 -0.84 8.73 23.79
CA CYS A 117 -1.35 9.32 22.55
C CYS A 117 -1.12 10.83 22.38
N VAL A 118 -0.21 11.44 23.17
CA VAL A 118 0.12 12.87 23.13
C VAL A 118 0.71 13.28 21.78
N ALA A 119 1.52 12.42 21.14
CA ALA A 119 2.19 12.68 19.87
C ALA A 119 1.19 12.99 18.73
N ALA A 120 -0.04 12.50 18.84
CA ALA A 120 -1.13 12.79 17.90
C ALA A 120 -1.46 14.30 17.81
N GLY A 121 -1.06 15.10 18.81
CA GLY A 121 -1.23 16.54 18.82
C GLY A 121 -2.65 16.96 19.19
N TYR A 122 -3.26 17.82 18.37
CA TYR A 122 -4.60 18.36 18.56
C TYR A 122 -5.60 17.75 17.56
N ARG A 123 -6.90 17.97 17.83
CA ARG A 123 -7.98 17.48 16.98
C ARG A 123 -7.90 18.11 15.58
N TRP A 124 -8.14 17.31 14.55
CA TRP A 124 -8.07 17.75 13.16
C TRP A 124 -9.14 18.79 12.84
N ASN A 125 -8.75 20.04 12.59
CA ASN A 125 -9.65 21.14 12.27
C ASN A 125 -9.10 22.05 11.15
N PRO A 126 -9.09 21.59 9.89
CA PRO A 126 -8.54 22.36 8.77
C PRO A 126 -9.31 23.64 8.46
N TYR A 127 -10.59 23.71 8.82
CA TYR A 127 -11.46 24.87 8.56
C TYR A 127 -11.56 25.82 9.74
N LEU A 128 -10.82 25.54 10.82
CA LEU A 128 -10.64 26.47 11.93
C LEU A 128 -11.97 26.96 12.55
N ILE A 129 -12.96 26.06 12.63
CA ILE A 129 -14.35 26.36 13.01
C ILE A 129 -14.45 26.97 14.43
N HIS A 130 -13.45 26.70 15.26
CA HIS A 130 -13.36 27.15 16.64
C HIS A 130 -12.73 28.54 16.85
N LEU A 131 -12.29 29.25 15.80
CA LEU A 131 -11.47 30.46 15.96
C LEU A 131 -12.20 31.71 16.50
N ALA A 132 -13.53 31.71 16.57
CA ALA A 132 -14.25 32.85 17.15
C ALA A 132 -13.99 32.96 18.66
N PHE A 133 -13.89 31.82 19.38
CA PHE A 133 -13.63 31.74 20.82
C PHE A 133 -12.87 30.45 21.16
N PRO A 134 -11.54 30.40 20.95
CA PRO A 134 -10.76 29.14 21.03
C PRO A 134 -10.71 28.50 22.43
N ASN A 135 -11.01 29.27 23.49
CA ASN A 135 -11.01 28.78 24.86
C ASN A 135 -12.44 28.51 25.40
N ASP A 136 -13.48 28.82 24.63
CA ASP A 136 -14.87 28.63 25.05
C ASP A 136 -15.40 27.27 24.56
N ARG A 137 -15.18 26.24 25.38
CA ARG A 137 -15.65 24.87 25.10
C ARG A 137 -17.17 24.78 25.08
N ASP A 138 -17.83 25.52 25.97
CA ASP A 138 -19.28 25.52 26.10
C ASP A 138 -19.96 26.08 24.86
N TYR A 139 -19.35 27.09 24.22
CA TYR A 139 -19.83 27.60 22.94
C TYR A 139 -19.82 26.50 21.88
N TYR A 140 -18.70 25.81 21.70
CA TYR A 140 -18.62 24.76 20.68
C TYR A 140 -19.52 23.57 20.94
N GLU A 141 -19.62 23.10 22.18
CA GLU A 141 -20.51 22.00 22.54
C GLU A 141 -21.98 22.32 22.23
N ARG A 142 -22.37 23.60 22.24
CA ARG A 142 -23.70 24.06 21.81
C ARG A 142 -23.85 24.21 20.29
N GLN A 143 -22.75 24.42 19.58
CA GLN A 143 -22.76 24.67 18.12
C GLN A 143 -22.55 23.39 17.30
N CYS A 144 -21.75 22.46 17.80
CA CYS A 144 -21.48 21.18 17.17
C CYS A 144 -22.51 20.15 17.64
N SER A 145 -23.38 19.73 16.72
CA SER A 145 -24.35 18.66 16.97
C SER A 145 -24.56 17.81 15.71
N PRO A 146 -25.17 16.61 15.82
CA PRO A 146 -25.53 15.80 14.67
C PRO A 146 -26.46 16.51 13.68
N GLU A 147 -27.28 17.45 14.15
CA GLU A 147 -28.19 18.26 13.32
C GLU A 147 -27.45 19.36 12.56
N VAL A 148 -26.33 19.86 13.10
CA VAL A 148 -25.52 20.93 12.49
C VAL A 148 -24.06 20.47 12.31
N PRO A 149 -23.80 19.41 11.54
CA PRO A 149 -22.51 18.72 11.51
C PRO A 149 -21.38 19.56 10.88
N LEU A 150 -21.71 20.63 10.16
CA LEU A 150 -20.74 21.56 9.57
C LEU A 150 -20.14 22.54 10.58
N ARG A 151 -20.69 22.63 11.79
CA ARG A 151 -20.14 23.41 12.92
C ARG A 151 -19.21 22.60 13.82
N CYS A 152 -19.02 21.32 13.52
CA CYS A 152 -18.09 20.45 14.22
C CYS A 152 -16.72 20.48 13.54
N ASP A 153 -15.65 20.41 14.33
CA ASP A 153 -14.30 20.19 13.81
C ASP A 153 -14.31 18.94 12.91
N VAL A 154 -13.61 18.97 11.78
CA VAL A 154 -13.62 17.84 10.82
C VAL A 154 -13.22 16.52 11.48
N GLY A 155 -12.31 16.56 12.45
CA GLY A 155 -11.92 15.39 13.23
C GLY A 155 -12.88 14.98 14.34
N ASP A 156 -13.87 15.80 14.72
CA ASP A 156 -14.82 15.47 15.79
C ASP A 156 -15.92 14.52 15.31
N LEU A 157 -15.63 13.21 15.36
CA LEU A 157 -16.58 12.17 14.97
C LEU A 157 -17.68 12.00 16.02
N SER A 158 -17.38 12.16 17.31
CA SER A 158 -18.37 12.04 18.37
C SER A 158 -19.44 13.13 18.33
N GLY A 159 -19.04 14.38 18.06
CA GLY A 159 -19.99 15.47 17.92
C GLY A 159 -21.00 15.24 16.80
N ARG A 160 -20.58 14.60 15.69
CA ARG A 160 -21.44 14.35 14.53
C ARG A 160 -22.20 13.01 14.57
N LEU A 161 -21.55 11.96 15.05
CA LEU A 161 -22.02 10.57 14.94
C LEU A 161 -22.43 9.96 16.29
N GLY A 162 -22.14 10.67 17.39
CA GLY A 162 -22.32 10.18 18.75
C GLY A 162 -21.11 9.40 19.28
N THR A 163 -21.18 9.09 20.57
CA THR A 163 -20.15 8.31 21.28
C THR A 163 -20.23 6.83 20.93
N ILE A 164 -19.12 6.11 21.14
CA ILE A 164 -19.05 4.66 20.95
C ILE A 164 -18.95 3.93 22.30
N ASP A 165 -19.48 2.72 22.35
CA ASP A 165 -19.27 1.80 23.46
C ASP A 165 -18.20 0.78 23.06
N LEU A 166 -17.31 0.42 23.98
CA LEU A 166 -16.25 -0.57 23.73
C LEU A 166 -16.62 -1.89 24.41
N GLY A 167 -16.26 -3.02 23.78
CA GLY A 167 -16.41 -4.36 24.37
C GLY A 167 -17.78 -5.03 24.23
N ASP A 168 -18.75 -4.41 23.53
CA ASP A 168 -20.07 -5.01 23.25
C ASP A 168 -20.20 -5.46 21.78
N LYS A 169 -20.37 -4.49 20.86
CA LYS A 169 -20.80 -4.72 19.47
C LYS A 169 -19.97 -3.95 18.45
N ARG A 170 -20.15 -4.31 17.18
CA ARG A 170 -19.61 -3.57 16.03
C ARG A 170 -20.55 -2.44 15.67
N PHE A 171 -19.99 -1.28 15.35
CA PHE A 171 -20.74 -0.11 14.91
C PHE A 171 -20.38 0.25 13.48
N VAL A 172 -21.38 0.74 12.73
CA VAL A 172 -21.19 1.28 11.39
C VAL A 172 -21.80 2.67 11.37
N PHE A 173 -21.01 3.64 10.96
CA PHE A 173 -21.42 5.03 10.88
C PHE A 173 -21.20 5.55 9.45
N VAL A 174 -22.01 6.54 9.06
CA VAL A 174 -21.89 7.21 7.77
C VAL A 174 -21.65 8.69 8.03
N ASP A 175 -20.46 9.17 7.70
CA ASP A 175 -20.08 10.58 7.79
C ASP A 175 -19.85 11.14 6.38
N ARG A 176 -20.52 12.25 6.06
CA ARG A 176 -20.38 12.94 4.76
C ARG A 176 -19.30 14.02 4.79
N ASN A 177 -18.81 14.39 5.97
CA ASN A 177 -17.90 15.52 6.20
C ASN A 177 -16.46 15.08 6.49
N LEU A 178 -16.17 13.77 6.47
CA LEU A 178 -14.85 13.23 6.75
C LEU A 178 -14.10 12.87 5.45
N PRO A 179 -13.19 13.73 4.94
CA PRO A 179 -12.46 13.45 3.71
C PRO A 179 -11.40 12.36 3.92
N LEU A 180 -11.41 11.34 3.07
CA LEU A 180 -10.38 10.28 3.07
C LEU A 180 -9.17 10.62 2.19
N SER A 181 -9.32 11.58 1.27
CA SER A 181 -8.29 12.01 0.32
C SER A 181 -8.27 13.54 0.15
N GLY A 182 -7.29 14.03 -0.61
CA GLY A 182 -7.10 15.46 -0.86
C GLY A 182 -6.38 16.21 0.27
N PRO A 183 -6.25 17.54 0.15
CA PRO A 183 -5.45 18.36 1.08
C PRO A 183 -5.91 18.28 2.55
N HIS A 184 -7.20 18.03 2.77
CA HIS A 184 -7.78 17.93 4.10
C HIS A 184 -8.04 16.50 4.56
N GLY A 185 -7.54 15.51 3.80
CA GLY A 185 -7.75 14.09 4.06
C GLY A 185 -7.19 13.62 5.41
N ILE A 186 -7.75 12.53 5.91
CA ILE A 186 -7.36 11.92 7.20
C ILE A 186 -6.33 10.79 7.07
N ASN A 187 -5.83 10.51 5.87
CA ASN A 187 -4.75 9.54 5.69
C ASN A 187 -3.48 10.00 6.43
N ASN A 188 -2.75 9.07 7.04
CA ASN A 188 -1.57 9.31 7.88
C ASN A 188 -1.82 10.16 9.14
N ARG A 189 -3.07 10.23 9.60
CA ARG A 189 -3.45 10.86 10.87
C ARG A 189 -3.71 9.82 11.95
N ALA A 190 -4.02 10.27 13.15
CA ALA A 190 -4.37 9.39 14.26
C ALA A 190 -5.88 9.39 14.52
N LEU A 191 -6.44 8.20 14.76
CA LEU A 191 -7.74 8.07 15.42
C LEU A 191 -7.50 7.88 16.91
N VAL A 192 -8.12 8.71 17.73
CA VAL A 192 -7.99 8.67 19.19
C VAL A 192 -9.36 8.39 19.81
N ILE A 193 -9.39 7.45 20.74
CA ILE A 193 -10.52 7.12 21.59
C ILE A 193 -10.21 7.63 22.99
N HIS A 194 -11.16 8.35 23.57
CA HIS A 194 -11.07 8.93 24.90
C HIS A 194 -11.57 7.94 25.96
N THR A 195 -11.35 8.27 27.23
CA THR A 195 -11.84 7.47 28.36
C THR A 195 -13.36 7.39 28.38
N GLU A 196 -13.87 6.42 29.14
CA GLU A 196 -15.31 6.21 29.30
C GLU A 196 -16.02 7.45 29.84
N ASN A 197 -17.34 7.43 29.73
CA ASN A 197 -18.20 8.47 30.27
C ASN A 197 -17.90 9.88 29.73
N ALA A 198 -17.50 10.00 28.47
CA ALA A 198 -17.10 11.24 27.80
C ALA A 198 -15.91 11.95 28.49
N GLY A 199 -15.04 11.19 29.16
CA GLY A 199 -13.84 11.74 29.79
C GLY A 199 -12.87 12.35 28.77
N VAL A 200 -12.03 13.27 29.25
CA VAL A 200 -11.14 14.06 28.39
C VAL A 200 -9.85 13.31 28.05
N ASP A 201 -9.44 12.38 28.91
CA ASP A 201 -8.20 11.63 28.77
C ASP A 201 -8.20 10.70 27.55
N ARG A 202 -7.01 10.46 26.99
CA ARG A 202 -6.83 9.62 25.80
C ARG A 202 -6.69 8.15 26.21
N PHE A 203 -7.70 7.34 25.91
CA PHE A 203 -7.71 5.91 26.23
C PHE A 203 -6.86 5.09 25.26
N ALA A 204 -7.05 5.28 23.95
CA ALA A 204 -6.30 4.53 22.95
C ALA A 204 -6.15 5.34 21.66
N CYS A 205 -5.15 5.01 20.85
CA CYS A 205 -4.94 5.67 19.57
C CYS A 205 -4.33 4.72 18.55
N ALA A 206 -4.63 4.96 17.28
CA ALA A 206 -4.15 4.19 16.15
C ALA A 206 -3.85 5.09 14.96
N ASN A 207 -2.86 4.69 14.16
CA ASN A 207 -2.57 5.36 12.90
C ASN A 207 -3.60 4.95 11.83
N ILE A 208 -4.18 5.94 11.17
CA ILE A 208 -5.05 5.78 10.00
C ILE A 208 -4.14 5.65 8.78
N ARG A 209 -4.22 4.53 8.08
CA ARG A 209 -3.42 4.22 6.89
C ARG A 209 -4.30 3.66 5.78
N ALA A 210 -3.78 3.59 4.57
CA ALA A 210 -4.44 2.91 3.47
C ALA A 210 -4.81 1.47 3.84
N ASP A 211 -6.00 1.06 3.46
CA ASP A 211 -6.49 -0.30 3.56
C ASP A 211 -6.60 -0.85 2.14
N ASP A 212 -5.54 -1.50 1.70
CA ASP A 212 -5.46 -2.13 0.39
C ASP A 212 -5.79 -3.62 0.52
N ASP A 213 -6.62 -4.15 -0.38
CA ASP A 213 -6.83 -5.58 -0.58
C ASP A 213 -6.40 -5.94 -2.01
N ILE A 214 -5.27 -6.65 -2.12
CA ILE A 214 -4.76 -7.15 -3.39
C ILE A 214 -5.15 -8.62 -3.50
N ILE A 215 -5.87 -8.95 -4.57
CA ILE A 215 -6.34 -10.30 -4.84
C ILE A 215 -5.47 -10.90 -5.94
N LYS A 216 -4.86 -12.07 -5.68
CA LYS A 216 -4.01 -12.75 -6.66
C LYS A 216 -4.35 -14.23 -6.75
N TRP A 217 -4.39 -14.74 -7.98
CA TRP A 217 -4.42 -16.16 -8.24
C TRP A 217 -3.04 -16.76 -8.02
N VAL A 218 -2.99 -17.84 -7.25
CA VAL A 218 -1.76 -18.55 -6.92
C VAL A 218 -1.89 -19.98 -7.43
N ILE A 219 -0.84 -20.45 -8.11
CA ILE A 219 -0.78 -21.76 -8.77
C ILE A 219 0.44 -22.51 -8.21
N ILE A 220 0.22 -23.58 -7.45
CA ILE A 220 1.27 -24.29 -6.68
C ILE A 220 1.34 -25.76 -7.08
N LYS A 221 2.57 -26.30 -7.14
CA LYS A 221 2.82 -27.74 -7.33
C LYS A 221 2.23 -28.53 -6.15
N LYS A 222 1.39 -29.52 -6.46
CA LYS A 222 0.69 -30.35 -5.47
C LYS A 222 1.63 -31.43 -4.91
N ALA A 223 2.16 -31.19 -3.71
CA ALA A 223 2.87 -32.22 -2.95
C ALA A 223 1.89 -33.24 -2.32
N PRO A 224 2.32 -34.48 -1.98
CA PRO A 224 1.44 -35.53 -1.46
C PRO A 224 0.64 -35.17 -0.20
N LYS A 225 1.17 -34.27 0.64
CA LYS A 225 0.54 -33.78 1.88
C LYS A 225 0.11 -32.31 1.77
N PHE A 226 -0.02 -31.79 0.56
CA PHE A 226 -0.38 -30.39 0.35
C PHE A 226 -1.80 -30.10 0.83
N SER A 227 -1.94 -29.08 1.67
CA SER A 227 -3.22 -28.48 2.01
C SER A 227 -3.08 -26.97 2.02
N VAL A 228 -4.09 -26.26 1.51
CA VAL A 228 -4.10 -24.79 1.50
C VAL A 228 -3.97 -24.21 2.91
N PRO A 229 -4.62 -24.76 3.97
CA PRO A 229 -4.44 -24.26 5.33
C PRO A 229 -3.00 -24.35 5.84
N ASN A 230 -2.29 -25.47 5.60
CA ASN A 230 -0.90 -25.63 6.02
C ASN A 230 0.01 -24.70 5.22
N PHE A 231 -0.15 -24.67 3.89
CA PHE A 231 0.55 -23.73 3.02
C PHE A 231 0.43 -22.28 3.51
N MET A 232 -0.79 -21.85 3.86
CA MET A 232 -1.03 -20.50 4.35
C MET A 232 -0.54 -20.29 5.80
N SER A 233 -0.31 -21.34 6.57
CA SER A 233 0.33 -21.23 7.89
C SER A 233 1.80 -20.94 7.72
N ASP A 234 2.49 -21.76 6.93
CA ASP A 234 3.93 -21.65 6.68
C ASP A 234 4.25 -20.31 5.99
N MET A 235 3.48 -19.92 4.98
CA MET A 235 3.67 -18.62 4.31
C MET A 235 3.51 -17.43 5.26
N ARG A 236 2.59 -17.50 6.23
CA ARG A 236 2.39 -16.44 7.23
C ARG A 236 3.56 -16.35 8.20
N GLU A 237 4.09 -17.49 8.60
CA GLU A 237 5.26 -17.57 9.48
C GLU A 237 6.50 -16.96 8.80
N VAL A 238 6.78 -17.35 7.56
CA VAL A 238 7.92 -16.81 6.79
C VAL A 238 7.75 -15.32 6.49
N LEU A 239 6.52 -14.86 6.20
CA LEU A 239 6.26 -13.44 5.93
C LEU A 239 6.12 -12.59 7.20
N GLY A 240 6.04 -13.20 8.39
CA GLY A 240 5.73 -12.51 9.63
C GLY A 240 4.37 -11.79 9.59
N ALA A 241 3.38 -12.42 8.94
CA ALA A 241 2.09 -11.82 8.65
C ALA A 241 0.94 -12.54 9.39
N PRO A 242 0.07 -11.83 10.12
CA PRO A 242 -1.08 -12.43 10.77
C PRO A 242 -2.17 -12.82 9.77
N LYS A 243 -3.13 -13.63 10.23
CA LYS A 243 -4.23 -14.16 9.40
C LYS A 243 -5.07 -13.09 8.70
N TRP A 244 -5.18 -11.89 9.28
CA TRP A 244 -5.95 -10.77 8.71
C TRP A 244 -5.15 -9.89 7.73
N PHE A 245 -3.86 -10.16 7.51
CA PHE A 245 -3.04 -9.52 6.45
C PHE A 245 -2.84 -10.44 5.24
N LEU A 246 -2.99 -11.75 5.43
CA LEU A 246 -2.78 -12.75 4.39
C LEU A 246 -3.78 -13.89 4.57
N ALA A 247 -4.71 -14.05 3.63
CA ALA A 247 -5.74 -15.09 3.69
C ALA A 247 -5.94 -15.74 2.31
N ALA A 248 -6.30 -17.02 2.29
CA ALA A 248 -6.69 -17.72 1.07
C ALA A 248 -8.19 -17.95 1.07
N ASP A 249 -8.80 -17.87 -0.11
CA ASP A 249 -10.19 -18.25 -0.31
C ASP A 249 -10.28 -19.75 -0.62
N LEU A 250 -10.70 -20.52 0.39
CA LEU A 250 -10.85 -21.97 0.29
C LEU A 250 -11.97 -22.41 -0.68
N GLN A 251 -12.88 -21.51 -1.04
CA GLN A 251 -13.97 -21.81 -2.00
C GLN A 251 -13.49 -21.78 -3.45
N THR A 252 -12.37 -21.10 -3.71
CA THR A 252 -11.79 -20.94 -5.06
C THR A 252 -10.80 -22.03 -5.44
N VAL A 253 -10.63 -23.05 -4.59
CA VAL A 253 -9.63 -24.10 -4.78
C VAL A 253 -10.06 -25.00 -5.94
N THR A 254 -9.26 -25.02 -6.99
CA THR A 254 -9.42 -25.90 -8.15
C THR A 254 -8.14 -26.69 -8.43
N LEU A 255 -8.30 -27.85 -9.05
CA LEU A 255 -7.18 -28.68 -9.51
C LEU A 255 -6.98 -28.47 -11.00
N SER A 256 -5.71 -28.44 -11.42
CA SER A 256 -5.35 -28.49 -12.84
C SER A 256 -5.77 -29.83 -13.46
N THR A 257 -5.90 -29.85 -14.79
CA THR A 257 -6.34 -31.03 -15.56
C THR A 257 -5.43 -32.25 -15.34
N ASP A 258 -4.13 -32.02 -15.18
CA ASP A 258 -3.12 -33.03 -14.87
C ASP A 258 -3.09 -33.45 -13.39
N GLN A 259 -3.89 -32.81 -12.54
CA GLN A 259 -3.90 -32.96 -11.08
C GLN A 259 -2.56 -32.67 -10.38
N GLN A 260 -1.59 -32.09 -11.08
CA GLN A 260 -0.26 -31.79 -10.53
C GLN A 260 -0.21 -30.41 -9.88
N CYS A 261 -1.16 -29.54 -10.20
CA CYS A 261 -1.21 -28.17 -9.71
C CYS A 261 -2.52 -27.88 -8.99
N VAL A 262 -2.43 -27.07 -7.94
CA VAL A 262 -3.58 -26.51 -7.20
C VAL A 262 -3.61 -25.01 -7.43
N THR A 263 -4.79 -24.48 -7.75
CA THR A 263 -5.01 -23.05 -7.95
C THR A 263 -6.04 -22.52 -6.97
N PHE A 264 -5.78 -21.36 -6.39
CA PHE A 264 -6.68 -20.69 -5.46
C PHE A 264 -6.36 -19.21 -5.37
N VAL A 265 -7.29 -18.43 -4.82
CA VAL A 265 -7.14 -17.00 -4.60
C VAL A 265 -6.50 -16.73 -3.25
N VAL A 266 -5.57 -15.77 -3.22
CA VAL A 266 -4.96 -15.22 -2.01
C VAL A 266 -5.24 -13.72 -1.95
N HIS A 267 -5.68 -13.27 -0.78
CA HIS A 267 -5.90 -11.89 -0.39
C HIS A 267 -4.71 -11.39 0.42
N PHE A 268 -4.14 -10.27 -0.02
CA PHE A 268 -3.12 -9.50 0.69
C PHE A 268 -3.77 -8.22 1.19
N MET A 269 -3.93 -8.10 2.50
CA MET A 269 -4.74 -7.06 3.13
C MET A 269 -3.90 -6.10 3.97
N GLY A 270 -4.36 -4.86 4.08
CA GLY A 270 -3.81 -3.82 4.94
C GLY A 270 -2.80 -2.89 4.27
N PRO A 271 -2.18 -1.97 5.04
CA PRO A 271 -1.38 -0.86 4.49
C PRO A 271 -0.09 -1.27 3.79
N SER A 272 0.31 -2.53 3.92
CA SER A 272 1.53 -3.08 3.31
C SER A 272 1.24 -4.26 2.38
N ALA A 273 -0.01 -4.42 1.93
CA ALA A 273 -0.46 -5.48 1.03
C ALA A 273 0.46 -5.66 -0.18
N ARG A 274 0.86 -4.55 -0.82
CA ARG A 274 1.75 -4.60 -1.99
C ARG A 274 3.13 -5.16 -1.68
N ARG A 275 3.68 -4.85 -0.50
CA ARG A 275 4.98 -5.40 -0.09
C ARG A 275 4.85 -6.90 0.23
N LEU A 276 3.78 -7.28 0.90
CA LEU A 276 3.46 -8.68 1.17
C LEU A 276 3.31 -9.51 -0.10
N GLU A 277 2.60 -9.01 -1.11
CA GLU A 277 2.40 -9.69 -2.38
C GLU A 277 3.72 -9.93 -3.12
N LEU A 278 4.62 -8.94 -3.13
CA LEU A 278 5.94 -9.05 -3.73
C LEU A 278 6.82 -10.08 -3.01
N ASP A 279 6.85 -10.04 -1.68
CA ASP A 279 7.66 -10.96 -0.88
C ASP A 279 7.09 -12.40 -0.96
N PHE A 280 5.76 -12.55 -0.97
CA PHE A 280 5.09 -13.82 -1.23
C PHE A 280 5.50 -14.40 -2.59
N SER A 281 5.48 -13.56 -3.63
CA SER A 281 5.85 -13.97 -5.00
C SER A 281 7.33 -14.38 -5.10
N ARG A 282 8.22 -13.74 -4.34
CA ARG A 282 9.64 -14.13 -4.26
C ARG A 282 9.82 -15.49 -3.58
N ILE A 283 9.11 -15.74 -2.48
CA ILE A 283 9.22 -16.98 -1.70
C ILE A 283 8.74 -18.17 -2.53
N ILE A 284 7.60 -18.07 -3.23
CA ILE A 284 7.10 -19.17 -4.08
C ILE A 284 7.98 -19.43 -5.31
N ALA A 285 8.83 -18.47 -5.69
CA ALA A 285 9.86 -18.61 -6.72
C ALA A 285 11.17 -19.23 -6.18
N GLY A 286 11.23 -19.62 -4.90
CA GLY A 286 12.41 -20.20 -4.26
C GLY A 286 13.34 -19.20 -3.56
N GLY A 287 12.91 -17.94 -3.41
CA GLY A 287 13.66 -16.93 -2.68
C GLY A 287 13.65 -17.12 -1.16
N ILE A 288 14.72 -16.67 -0.50
CA ILE A 288 14.88 -16.70 0.95
C ILE A 288 14.58 -15.31 1.51
N LEU A 289 13.76 -15.24 2.56
CA LEU A 289 13.45 -14.02 3.28
C LEU A 289 14.08 -14.05 4.68
N ASN A 290 15.28 -13.45 4.82
CA ASN A 290 16.01 -13.42 6.10
C ASN A 290 15.25 -12.66 7.20
N THR A 291 14.65 -11.52 6.87
CA THR A 291 13.88 -10.70 7.80
C THR A 291 12.55 -10.30 7.17
N PRO A 292 11.43 -10.33 7.90
CA PRO A 292 10.15 -9.87 7.36
C PRO A 292 10.24 -8.40 6.94
N THR A 293 9.86 -8.07 5.70
CA THR A 293 9.96 -6.68 5.24
C THR A 293 8.86 -5.78 5.84
N ILE A 294 7.79 -6.38 6.37
CA ILE A 294 6.73 -5.63 7.03
C ILE A 294 6.89 -5.71 8.54
N THR A 295 6.61 -4.58 9.21
CA THR A 295 6.56 -4.52 10.67
C THR A 295 5.14 -4.19 11.09
N ILE A 296 4.46 -5.18 11.65
CA ILE A 296 3.13 -5.03 12.21
C ILE A 296 3.31 -4.80 13.70
N ARG A 297 2.86 -3.63 14.19
CA ARG A 297 3.02 -3.27 15.60
C ARG A 297 2.21 -4.23 16.45
N GLY A 298 2.88 -5.11 17.18
CA GLY A 298 2.20 -6.10 18.02
C GLY A 298 2.29 -7.53 17.58
N VAL A 299 2.78 -7.73 16.36
CA VAL A 299 3.18 -9.05 15.90
C VAL A 299 4.69 -9.15 16.11
N TYR A 300 5.08 -10.05 17.01
CA TYR A 300 6.48 -10.39 17.22
C TYR A 300 6.79 -11.66 16.44
N ASN A 301 7.75 -11.57 15.54
CA ASN A 301 8.21 -12.71 14.74
C ASN A 301 9.27 -13.46 15.54
N ASP A 302 9.20 -14.80 15.51
CA ASP A 302 10.21 -15.65 16.13
C ASP A 302 11.58 -15.41 15.46
N PRO A 303 12.66 -15.14 16.21
CA PRO A 303 14.00 -15.06 15.64
C PRO A 303 14.45 -16.35 14.92
N ASP A 304 13.95 -17.51 15.34
CA ASP A 304 14.28 -18.82 14.79
C ASP A 304 13.27 -19.31 13.74
N ARG A 305 12.40 -18.42 13.25
CA ARG A 305 11.41 -18.71 12.20
C ARG A 305 12.04 -19.29 10.93
N GLU A 306 11.23 -20.03 10.19
CA GLU A 306 11.55 -20.42 8.83
C GLU A 306 11.71 -19.19 7.91
N ARG A 307 12.66 -19.28 6.97
CA ARG A 307 13.02 -18.20 6.02
C ARG A 307 12.64 -18.52 4.58
N GLU A 308 12.26 -19.76 4.33
CA GLU A 308 11.87 -20.29 3.03
C GLU A 308 10.72 -21.29 3.22
N VAL A 309 10.08 -21.67 2.13
CA VAL A 309 9.03 -22.69 2.15
C VAL A 309 9.35 -23.78 1.13
N PRO A 310 8.88 -25.03 1.34
CA PRO A 310 9.10 -26.13 0.41
C PRO A 310 8.21 -26.05 -0.85
N TYR A 311 7.29 -25.09 -0.91
CA TYR A 311 6.34 -24.96 -2.02
C TYR A 311 6.93 -24.22 -3.21
N ARG A 312 6.53 -24.61 -4.43
CA ARG A 312 6.97 -24.00 -5.69
C ARG A 312 5.78 -23.71 -6.60
N ALA A 313 5.87 -22.61 -7.32
CA ALA A 313 4.88 -22.25 -8.33
C ALA A 313 4.84 -23.30 -9.46
N CYS A 314 3.65 -23.57 -9.98
CA CYS A 314 3.50 -24.36 -11.21
C CYS A 314 3.76 -23.49 -12.43
N GLY A 315 4.52 -24.01 -13.41
CA GLY A 315 4.76 -23.33 -14.69
C GLY A 315 5.77 -22.18 -14.66
N GLY A 316 6.60 -22.07 -13.62
CA GLY A 316 7.86 -21.31 -13.69
C GLY A 316 8.92 -22.14 -14.41
N LEU A 317 9.85 -21.49 -15.12
CA LEU A 317 11.00 -22.14 -15.77
C LEU A 317 11.56 -23.22 -14.84
N GLU A 318 11.49 -24.47 -15.28
CA GLU A 318 12.16 -25.57 -14.59
C GLU A 318 13.66 -25.27 -14.57
N GLU A 319 14.16 -24.69 -13.49
CA GLU A 319 15.58 -24.76 -13.12
C GLU A 319 15.96 -26.17 -12.66
N GLU A 320 15.31 -27.22 -13.17
CA GLU A 320 15.66 -28.62 -12.94
C GLU A 320 16.54 -29.19 -14.08
N HIS A 321 16.97 -28.37 -15.06
CA HIS A 321 17.86 -28.82 -16.15
C HIS A 321 19.14 -27.99 -16.38
N ILE A 322 19.47 -26.97 -15.57
CA ILE A 322 20.70 -26.16 -15.77
C ILE A 322 21.78 -26.41 -14.69
N LEU A 323 21.46 -27.10 -13.59
CA LEU A 323 22.37 -27.25 -12.44
C LEU A 323 23.14 -28.58 -12.34
N GLU A 324 22.99 -29.49 -13.31
CA GLU A 324 23.82 -30.71 -13.37
C GLU A 324 24.98 -30.64 -14.37
N ASP A 325 24.93 -29.75 -15.37
CA ASP A 325 25.98 -29.70 -16.42
C ASP A 325 27.20 -28.85 -16.04
N TYR A 326 27.13 -28.09 -14.93
CA TYR A 326 28.24 -27.28 -14.40
C TYR A 326 29.00 -27.92 -13.22
N LYS A 327 28.82 -29.22 -12.97
CA LYS A 327 29.59 -29.98 -11.98
C LYS A 327 30.51 -31.02 -12.64
N SER A 328 31.37 -30.61 -13.57
CA SER A 328 32.58 -31.42 -13.88
C SER A 328 33.75 -30.70 -14.55
N VAL A 329 33.71 -29.39 -14.80
CA VAL A 329 34.92 -28.70 -15.29
C VAL A 329 35.78 -28.32 -14.09
N SER A 330 36.71 -29.22 -13.77
CA SER A 330 37.84 -28.99 -12.88
C SER A 330 38.53 -27.67 -13.21
N LEU A 331 38.58 -26.77 -12.21
CA LEU A 331 39.27 -25.47 -12.24
C LEU A 331 40.76 -25.59 -12.63
N TRP A 332 41.35 -26.80 -12.59
CA TRP A 332 42.72 -27.07 -13.00
C TRP A 332 42.91 -27.10 -14.53
N ASN A 333 41.87 -27.41 -15.31
CA ASN A 333 41.98 -27.50 -16.77
C ASN A 333 41.94 -26.13 -17.48
N LEU A 334 41.66 -25.04 -16.74
CA LEU A 334 41.71 -23.66 -17.22
C LEU A 334 43.06 -22.97 -16.96
N ILE A 335 43.96 -23.61 -16.22
CA ILE A 335 45.27 -23.04 -15.84
C ILE A 335 46.43 -23.75 -16.58
N ALA A 336 46.21 -24.96 -17.10
CA ALA A 336 47.20 -25.69 -17.88
C ALA A 336 46.89 -25.63 -19.38
N GLY A 337 47.20 -24.48 -20.00
CA GLY A 337 47.34 -24.39 -21.46
C GLY A 337 48.72 -24.89 -21.87
N ASP A 338 48.76 -26.09 -22.45
CA ASP A 338 49.91 -26.72 -23.11
C ASP A 338 50.09 -26.08 -24.49
N ASP A 339 51.07 -25.19 -24.63
CA ASP A 339 51.47 -24.62 -25.92
C ASP A 339 52.57 -25.49 -26.55
N THR A 340 52.18 -26.35 -27.49
CA THR A 340 53.10 -27.04 -28.39
C THR A 340 53.00 -26.51 -29.82
N GLY A 341 54.00 -25.71 -30.21
CA GLY A 341 54.60 -25.78 -31.55
C GLY A 341 54.38 -24.63 -32.55
N GLY A 342 55.46 -23.87 -32.83
CA GLY A 342 55.85 -23.60 -34.22
C GLY A 342 56.33 -22.20 -34.67
N GLY A 343 57.57 -21.81 -34.33
CA GLY A 343 58.49 -20.93 -35.12
C GLY A 343 58.26 -19.41 -35.09
N SER A 344 59.23 -18.49 -35.02
CA SER A 344 60.71 -18.46 -35.11
C SER A 344 61.19 -17.07 -34.59
N PRO A 345 62.49 -16.82 -34.33
CA PRO A 345 62.94 -16.08 -33.15
C PRO A 345 63.38 -14.62 -33.41
N LEU A 346 63.54 -13.82 -32.35
CA LEU A 346 64.84 -13.22 -31.98
C LEU A 346 64.77 -12.34 -30.72
N ALA A 347 65.80 -12.54 -29.87
CA ALA A 347 66.39 -11.62 -28.90
C ALA A 347 65.64 -11.33 -27.58
N SER A 348 66.03 -12.09 -26.54
CA SER A 348 66.23 -11.59 -25.16
C SER A 348 67.46 -10.65 -25.11
N PRO A 349 67.89 -10.08 -23.96
CA PRO A 349 67.34 -10.19 -22.60
C PRO A 349 67.32 -8.84 -21.83
N LEU A 350 66.77 -8.84 -20.60
CA LEU A 350 67.52 -8.61 -19.35
C LEU A 350 66.65 -8.06 -18.20
N LEU A 351 66.69 -8.81 -17.09
CA LEU A 351 66.84 -8.38 -15.69
C LEU A 351 65.70 -7.62 -14.98
N LEU A 352 64.86 -8.39 -14.25
CA LEU A 352 64.80 -8.51 -12.77
C LEU A 352 65.31 -7.35 -11.87
N PRO A 353 64.90 -7.28 -10.60
CA PRO A 353 63.81 -6.51 -10.00
C PRO A 353 64.36 -5.63 -8.84
N LEU A 354 63.52 -5.08 -7.94
CA LEU A 354 63.78 -4.76 -6.51
C LEU A 354 62.58 -3.95 -5.98
N LEU A 355 61.68 -4.52 -5.18
CA LEU A 355 61.72 -4.64 -3.71
C LEU A 355 61.71 -3.31 -2.93
N LEU A 356 60.51 -3.06 -2.37
CA LEU A 356 60.25 -2.76 -0.94
C LEU A 356 60.39 -1.30 -0.43
N PRO A 357 59.75 -0.98 0.73
CA PRO A 357 58.74 0.06 0.89
C PRO A 357 59.24 1.19 1.79
N PHE A 358 58.47 2.26 2.06
CA PHE A 358 58.51 2.89 3.39
C PHE A 358 57.31 3.80 3.67
N LEU A 359 56.85 3.66 4.91
CA LEU A 359 55.89 4.40 5.71
C LEU A 359 56.03 5.94 5.74
N LEU A 360 55.02 6.57 6.40
CA LEU A 360 54.95 7.92 7.03
C LEU A 360 54.43 9.05 6.13
N LEU A 361 53.68 10.05 6.58
CA LEU A 361 52.80 10.35 7.72
C LEU A 361 52.13 11.70 7.34
N LEU A 362 51.00 12.06 7.96
CA LEU A 362 50.46 13.42 8.08
C LEU A 362 50.08 14.20 6.79
N GLN A 363 48.76 14.31 6.56
CA GLN A 363 48.03 15.57 6.75
C GLN A 363 46.55 15.31 7.01
#